data_AF-A0A5J6YT25-F1
#
_entry.id   AF-A0A5J6YT25-F1
#
_cell.length_a   1.000
_cell.length_b   1.000
_cell.length_c   1.000
_cell.angle_alpha   90.00
_cell.angle_beta   90.00
_cell.angle_gamma   90.00
#
_symmetry.space_group_name_H-M   'P 1'
#
loop_
_entity.id
_entity.type
_entity.pdbx_description
1 polymer ?
#
loop_
_entity_poly.entity_id
_entity_poly.type
_entity_poly.pdbx_seq_one_letter_code
_entity_poly.pdbx_strand_id
1 'polypeptide(L)'
;MSDPLPPHPSDAGHGDGPELPGILPQELEALGGQLVWRIGKDEVSDDVIVRLGYASATPRFAHLPRLRSANDADLLLAVNEGRVVIEWVD
;
A
#
# COMPACT_ATOMS: atom_id res chain seq x y z
N MET A 1 -36.93 -16.91 33.89
CA MET A 1 -36.69 -16.75 32.43
C MET A 1 -35.50 -15.82 32.32
N SER A 2 -34.32 -16.37 32.07
CA SER A 2 -33.08 -15.59 32.04
C SER A 2 -32.98 -14.88 30.70
N ASP A 3 -32.84 -13.56 30.75
CA ASP A 3 -32.58 -12.69 29.60
C ASP A 3 -31.22 -13.07 28.98
N PRO A 4 -31.09 -13.21 27.65
CA PRO A 4 -29.80 -13.49 27.02
C PRO A 4 -28.86 -12.27 27.12
N LEU A 5 -27.63 -12.52 27.56
CA LEU A 5 -26.55 -11.53 27.69
C LEU A 5 -26.23 -10.90 26.31
N PRO A 6 -25.97 -9.57 26.21
CA PRO A 6 -25.51 -8.96 24.97
C PRO A 6 -24.17 -9.57 24.50
N PRO A 7 -23.94 -9.68 23.19
CA PRO A 7 -22.69 -10.21 22.64
C PRO A 7 -21.48 -9.35 23.07
N HIS A 8 -20.36 -10.02 23.34
CA HIS A 8 -19.10 -9.37 23.67
C HIS A 8 -18.59 -8.53 22.48
N PRO A 9 -17.92 -7.38 22.72
CA PRO A 9 -17.38 -6.51 21.67
C PRO A 9 -16.23 -7.14 20.85
N SER A 10 -15.85 -8.39 21.10
CA SER A 10 -14.84 -9.12 20.31
C SER A 10 -15.37 -9.65 18.97
N ASP A 11 -16.68 -9.53 18.70
CA ASP A 11 -17.30 -9.78 17.38
C ASP A 11 -17.40 -8.50 16.51
N ALA A 12 -16.85 -7.37 16.96
CA ALA A 12 -16.79 -6.16 16.16
C ALA A 12 -15.77 -6.33 15.03
N GLY A 13 -16.31 -6.56 13.83
CA GLY A 13 -15.71 -6.51 12.50
C GLY A 13 -14.25 -6.04 12.40
N HIS A 14 -13.42 -6.91 11.86
CA HIS A 14 -12.10 -6.62 11.29
C HIS A 14 -12.17 -5.82 9.97
N GLY A 15 -13.13 -4.90 9.83
CA GLY A 15 -13.40 -4.23 8.56
C GLY A 15 -13.78 -2.78 8.78
N ASP A 16 -12.81 -1.88 8.65
CA ASP A 16 -13.05 -0.46 8.41
C ASP A 16 -12.00 0.06 7.40
N GLY A 17 -11.77 -0.71 6.34
CA GLY A 17 -11.27 -0.19 5.07
C GLY A 17 -12.46 0.06 4.15
N PRO A 18 -12.39 1.02 3.20
CA PRO A 18 -13.49 1.26 2.27
C PRO A 18 -13.86 -0.05 1.57
N GLU A 19 -15.09 -0.53 1.76
CA GLU A 19 -15.62 -1.69 1.05
C GLU A 19 -15.76 -1.30 -0.43
N LEU A 20 -14.70 -1.55 -1.21
CA LEU A 20 -14.72 -1.42 -2.65
C LEU A 20 -15.72 -2.46 -3.18
N PRO A 21 -16.86 -2.05 -3.77
CA PRO A 21 -17.90 -2.99 -4.15
C PRO A 21 -17.38 -3.97 -5.20
N GLY A 22 -17.32 -5.26 -4.82
CA GLY A 22 -17.15 -6.38 -5.75
C GLY A 22 -15.72 -6.82 -6.07
N ILE A 23 -14.68 -6.20 -5.50
CA ILE A 23 -13.31 -6.69 -5.68
C ILE A 23 -12.94 -7.58 -4.51
N LEU A 24 -12.80 -8.88 -4.79
CA LEU A 24 -12.39 -9.83 -3.76
C LEU A 24 -10.92 -9.57 -3.38
N PRO A 25 -10.52 -9.73 -2.10
CA PRO A 25 -9.12 -9.56 -1.69
C PRO A 25 -8.12 -10.36 -2.54
N GLN A 26 -8.54 -11.51 -3.05
CA GLN A 26 -7.74 -12.36 -3.95
C GLN A 26 -7.50 -11.71 -5.32
N GLU A 27 -8.46 -10.94 -5.83
CA GLU A 27 -8.34 -10.22 -7.10
C GLU A 27 -7.38 -9.03 -6.95
N LEU A 28 -7.41 -8.33 -5.81
CA LEU A 28 -6.44 -7.29 -5.48
C LEU A 28 -5.02 -7.84 -5.36
N GLU A 29 -4.85 -8.98 -4.68
CA GLU A 29 -3.55 -9.66 -4.58
C GLU A 29 -3.04 -10.09 -5.96
N ALA A 30 -3.91 -10.69 -6.77
CA ALA A 30 -3.58 -11.09 -8.14
C ALA A 30 -3.20 -9.89 -9.02
N LEU A 31 -3.91 -8.76 -8.88
CA LEU A 31 -3.58 -7.52 -9.57
C LEU A 31 -2.23 -6.97 -9.08
N GLY A 32 -2.01 -6.91 -7.76
CA GLY A 32 -0.78 -6.45 -7.15
C GLY A 32 0.45 -7.22 -7.63
N GLY A 33 0.32 -8.54 -7.80
CA GLY A 33 1.37 -9.40 -8.35
C GLY A 33 1.69 -9.17 -9.84
N GLN A 34 0.80 -8.51 -10.59
CA GLN A 34 1.01 -8.14 -12.00
C GLN A 34 1.60 -6.74 -12.19
N LEU A 35 1.62 -5.93 -11.12
CA LEU A 35 2.20 -4.59 -11.14
C LEU A 35 3.72 -4.66 -10.97
N VAL A 36 4.40 -3.67 -11.55
CA VAL A 36 5.81 -3.38 -11.28
C VAL A 36 5.89 -2.44 -10.10
N TRP A 37 6.65 -2.83 -9.09
CA TRP A 37 6.87 -2.06 -7.86
C TRP A 37 8.30 -1.55 -7.80
N ARG A 38 8.47 -0.26 -7.50
CA ARG A 38 9.77 0.32 -7.14
C ARG A 38 9.61 1.16 -5.89
N ILE A 39 10.44 0.88 -4.89
CA ILE A 39 10.41 1.56 -3.60
C ILE A 39 11.79 2.16 -3.34
N GLY A 40 11.81 3.39 -2.85
CA GLY A 40 13.03 4.05 -2.40
C GLY A 40 12.76 5.43 -1.84
N LYS A 41 13.80 6.07 -1.28
CA LYS A 41 13.70 7.43 -0.73
C LYS A 41 13.91 8.45 -1.83
N ASP A 42 13.21 9.58 -1.75
CA ASP A 42 13.51 10.72 -2.59
C ASP A 42 14.96 11.21 -2.40
N GLU A 43 15.53 11.87 -3.41
CA GLU A 43 16.90 12.40 -3.33
C GLU A 43 17.01 13.66 -2.47
N VAL A 44 15.94 14.44 -2.41
CA VAL A 44 15.91 15.77 -1.78
C VAL A 44 15.11 15.76 -0.49
N SER A 45 14.05 14.95 -0.42
CA SER A 45 13.28 14.73 0.80
C SER A 45 13.61 13.40 1.48
N ASP A 46 13.07 13.24 2.69
CA ASP A 46 13.09 11.97 3.43
C ASP A 46 11.83 11.13 3.17
N ASP A 47 11.04 11.51 2.16
CA ASP A 47 9.84 10.77 1.80
C ASP A 47 10.22 9.43 1.15
N VAL A 48 9.42 8.42 1.43
CA VAL A 48 9.53 7.11 0.78
C VAL A 48 8.53 7.05 -0.37
N ILE A 49 9.06 6.93 -1.58
CA ILE A 49 8.29 6.89 -2.81
C ILE A 49 8.05 5.42 -3.19
N VAL A 50 6.78 5.08 -3.42
CA VAL A 50 6.35 3.79 -3.95
C VAL A 50 5.77 4.01 -5.34
N ARG A 51 6.50 3.60 -6.37
CA ARG A 51 6.06 3.65 -7.77
C ARG A 51 5.43 2.35 -8.20
N LEU A 52 4.23 2.46 -8.77
CA LEU A 52 3.40 1.37 -9.24
C LEU A 52 3.08 1.58 -10.72
N GLY A 53 3.01 0.52 -11.50
CA GLY A 53 2.56 0.60 -12.88
C GLY A 53 2.40 -0.78 -13.48
N TYR A 54 1.67 -0.87 -14.59
CA TYR A 54 1.58 -2.12 -15.33
C TYR A 54 2.95 -2.53 -15.89
N ALA A 55 3.15 -3.83 -16.15
CA ALA A 55 4.39 -4.31 -16.78
C ALA A 55 4.69 -3.62 -18.13
N SER A 56 3.66 -3.19 -18.86
CA SER A 56 3.79 -2.40 -20.10
C SER A 56 4.43 -1.01 -19.89
N ALA A 57 4.32 -0.43 -18.69
CA ALA A 57 4.88 0.86 -18.32
C ALA A 57 6.37 0.79 -17.94
N THR A 58 6.97 -0.41 -17.86
CA THR A 58 8.37 -0.62 -17.43
C THR A 58 9.39 0.34 -18.07
N PRO A 59 9.34 0.65 -19.39
CA PRO A 59 10.29 1.60 -20.00
C PRO A 59 10.20 3.01 -19.39
N ARG A 60 9.05 3.43 -18.87
CA ARG A 60 8.84 4.78 -18.31
C ARG A 60 9.52 4.94 -16.95
N PHE A 61 9.58 3.88 -16.15
CA PHE A 61 10.29 3.90 -14.86
C PHE A 61 11.77 4.30 -15.00
N ALA A 62 12.41 3.98 -16.12
CA ALA A 62 13.80 4.35 -16.39
C ALA A 62 14.02 5.85 -16.62
N HIS A 63 12.94 6.59 -16.96
CA HIS A 63 12.98 8.02 -17.23
C HIS A 63 12.62 8.87 -16.00
N LEU A 64 12.22 8.24 -14.89
CA LEU A 64 11.89 8.92 -13.65
C LEU A 64 13.15 9.20 -12.81
N PRO A 65 13.12 10.23 -11.93
CA PRO A 65 14.23 10.50 -11.01
C PRO A 65 14.60 9.27 -10.21
N ARG A 66 15.90 9.06 -9.99
CA ARG A 66 16.38 7.88 -9.24
C ARG A 66 15.96 8.00 -7.78
N LEU A 67 15.58 6.88 -7.20
CA LEU A 67 15.34 6.80 -5.76
C LEU A 67 16.60 6.29 -5.08
N ARG A 68 16.90 6.82 -3.90
CA ARG A 68 17.92 6.28 -3.02
C ARG A 68 17.39 4.98 -2.40
N SER A 69 18.30 4.06 -2.07
CA SER A 69 17.93 2.83 -1.38
C SER A 69 17.30 3.16 -0.03
N ALA A 70 16.09 2.65 0.21
CA ALA A 70 15.44 2.62 1.53
C ALA A 70 15.66 1.23 2.14
N ASN A 71 15.92 1.16 3.44
CA ASN A 71 15.83 -0.10 4.18
C ASN A 71 14.45 -0.23 4.86
N ASP A 72 14.17 -1.39 5.43
CA ASP A 72 12.88 -1.67 6.06
C ASP A 72 12.57 -0.72 7.24
N ALA A 73 13.60 -0.28 7.97
CA ALA A 73 13.42 0.66 9.09
C ALA A 73 13.06 2.06 8.58
N ASP A 74 13.66 2.51 7.47
CA ASP A 74 13.28 3.76 6.79
C ASP A 74 11.82 3.70 6.33
N LEU A 75 11.40 2.56 5.75
CA LEU A 75 10.04 2.36 5.28
C LEU A 75 9.03 2.39 6.44
N LEU A 76 9.30 1.65 7.52
CA LEU A 76 8.45 1.63 8.71
C LEU A 76 8.33 3.03 9.34
N LEU A 77 9.43 3.77 9.42
CA LEU A 77 9.41 5.14 9.92
C LEU A 77 8.56 6.05 9.05
N ALA A 78 8.74 6.01 7.72
CA ALA A 78 7.98 6.81 6.79
C ALA A 78 6.47 6.48 6.83
N VAL A 79 6.11 5.19 6.96
CA VAL A 79 4.71 4.78 7.14
C VAL A 79 4.12 5.37 8.42
N ASN A 80 4.84 5.24 9.55
CA ASN A 80 4.37 5.75 10.84
C ASN A 80 4.24 7.27 10.87
N GLU A 81 5.07 7.99 10.11
CA GLU A 81 5.09 9.44 10.04
C GLU A 81 4.22 10.00 8.89
N GLY A 82 3.58 9.14 8.09
CA GLY A 82 2.76 9.57 6.94
C GLY A 82 3.56 10.18 5.80
N ARG A 83 4.85 9.82 5.66
CA ARG A 83 5.79 10.29 4.63
C ARG A 83 5.94 9.33 3.45
N VAL A 84 4.93 8.50 3.21
CA VAL A 84 4.89 7.59 2.05
C VAL A 84 4.11 8.26 0.93
N VAL A 85 4.72 8.37 -0.23
CA VAL A 85 4.09 8.91 -1.44
C VAL A 85 3.93 7.77 -2.45
N ILE A 86 2.69 7.57 -2.91
CA ILE A 86 2.38 6.57 -3.93
C ILE A 86 2.27 7.27 -5.28
N GLU A 87 3.06 6.80 -6.25
CA GLU A 87 3.10 7.32 -7.61
C GLU A 87 2.63 6.24 -8.59
N TRP A 88 1.63 6.56 -9.41
CA TRP A 88 1.23 5.71 -10.52
C TRP A 88 2.00 6.08 -11.79
N VAL A 89 2.51 5.06 -12.49
CA VAL A 89 3.29 5.17 -13.72
C VAL A 89 2.52 4.51 -14.86
N ASP A 90 2.03 5.34 -15.78
CA ASP A 90 1.35 4.90 -17.01
C ASP A 90 2.31 4.34 -18.07
#